data_AF-A0A443HVP8-F1
#
_entry.id   AF-A0A443HVP8-F1
#
_cell.length_a   1.000
_cell.length_b   1.000
_cell.length_c   1.000
_cell.angle_alpha   90.00
_cell.angle_beta   90.00
_cell.angle_gamma   90.00
#
_symmetry.space_group_name_H-M   'P 1'
#
loop_
_entity.id
_entity.type
_entity.pdbx_description
1 polymer ?
#
loop_
_entity_poly.entity_id
_entity_poly.type
_entity_poly.pdbx_seq_one_letter_code
_entity_poly.pdbx_strand_id
1 'polypeptide(L)'
;MPEQQKWTRTVLKEGDKQNFPKKGDLVSIHYTGCLYDPSKEHNMGKQFDSSENPEANRGPLSTRIGVKNVIQGWDEGVLEMSLGEQSILTIPGPYAYGDRYV
;
A
#
# COMPACT_ATOMS: atom_id res chain seq x y z
N MET A 1 -24.81 -9.54 -4.86
CA MET A 1 -23.80 -9.75 -3.79
C MET A 1 -23.22 -8.37 -3.51
N PRO A 2 -23.31 -7.82 -2.29
CA PRO A 2 -22.70 -6.52 -2.00
C PRO A 2 -21.19 -6.68 -2.16
N GLU A 3 -20.60 -5.79 -2.96
CA GLU A 3 -19.17 -5.71 -3.18
C GLU A 3 -18.48 -5.53 -1.82
N GLN A 4 -17.82 -6.58 -1.33
CA GLN A 4 -17.08 -6.52 -0.08
C GLN A 4 -16.00 -5.45 -0.23
N GLN A 5 -15.99 -4.48 0.68
CA GLN A 5 -14.98 -3.43 0.78
C GLN A 5 -13.58 -4.09 0.73
N LYS A 6 -12.91 -3.99 -0.43
CA LYS A 6 -11.69 -4.75 -0.72
C LYS A 6 -10.48 -4.27 0.08
N TRP A 7 -10.45 -2.96 0.36
CA TRP A 7 -9.45 -2.25 1.16
C TRP A 7 -9.98 -0.85 1.47
N THR A 8 -9.36 -0.14 2.40
CA THR A 8 -9.68 1.26 2.69
C THR A 8 -8.43 2.13 2.59
N ARG A 9 -8.58 3.34 2.05
CA ARG A 9 -7.52 4.33 1.97
C ARG A 9 -7.81 5.53 2.85
N THR A 10 -6.80 5.98 3.58
CA THR A 10 -6.80 7.24 4.31
C THR A 10 -5.65 8.10 3.82
N VAL A 11 -5.96 9.24 3.20
CA VAL A 11 -4.96 10.17 2.69
C VAL A 11 -4.37 10.97 3.86
N LEU A 12 -3.05 10.88 4.05
CA LEU A 12 -2.31 11.67 5.04
C LEU A 12 -1.79 12.97 4.44
N LYS A 13 -1.32 12.89 3.18
CA LYS A 13 -0.84 14.02 2.40
C LYS A 13 -1.32 13.87 0.97
N GLU A 14 -2.01 14.89 0.49
CA GLU A 14 -2.48 14.97 -0.89
C GLU A 14 -1.28 15.01 -1.86
N GLY A 15 -1.38 14.26 -2.95
CA GLY A 15 -0.45 14.37 -4.07
C GLY A 15 -0.84 15.52 -5.02
N ASP A 16 -0.33 15.46 -6.24
CA ASP A 16 -0.55 16.50 -7.24
C ASP A 16 -1.93 16.49 -7.90
N LYS A 17 -2.75 15.46 -7.63
CA LYS A 17 -4.09 15.22 -8.20
C LYS A 17 -4.15 15.29 -9.74
N GLN A 18 -3.03 15.07 -10.40
CA GLN A 18 -2.89 15.18 -11.86
C GLN A 18 -2.24 13.93 -12.43
N ASN A 19 -1.16 13.47 -11.81
CA ASN A 19 -0.41 12.31 -12.26
C ASN A 19 -0.83 11.09 -11.45
N PHE A 20 -1.79 10.35 -11.99
CA PHE A 20 -2.20 9.04 -11.48
C PHE A 20 -1.52 7.93 -12.30
N PRO A 21 -0.94 6.91 -11.66
CA PRO A 21 -0.32 5.81 -12.37
C PRO A 21 -1.37 4.98 -13.09
N LYS A 22 -1.00 4.45 -14.26
CA LYS A 22 -1.86 3.58 -15.07
C LYS A 22 -1.38 2.14 -14.96
N LYS A 23 -2.28 1.22 -15.31
CA LYS A 23 -1.97 -0.21 -15.40
C LYS A 23 -0.73 -0.45 -16.26
N GLY A 24 0.30 -1.07 -15.68
CA GLY A 24 1.56 -1.41 -16.32
C GLY A 24 2.68 -0.38 -16.10
N ASP A 25 2.37 0.80 -15.56
CA ASP A 25 3.36 1.83 -15.27
C ASP A 25 4.31 1.37 -14.17
N LEU A 26 5.57 1.79 -14.31
CA LEU A 26 6.58 1.58 -13.28
C LEU A 26 6.46 2.70 -12.24
N VAL A 27 6.18 2.32 -11.01
CA VAL A 27 6.08 3.24 -9.87
C VAL A 27 7.21 2.98 -8.88
N SER A 28 7.67 4.03 -8.22
CA SER A 28 8.68 3.98 -7.16
C SER A 28 8.05 4.49 -5.87
N ILE A 29 7.96 3.65 -4.85
CA ILE A 29 7.17 3.92 -3.65
C ILE A 29 8.00 3.66 -2.39
N HIS A 30 8.01 4.65 -1.50
CA HIS A 30 8.39 4.43 -0.10
C HIS A 30 7.19 3.92 0.68
N TYR A 31 7.40 2.87 1.47
CA TYR A 31 6.38 2.24 2.27
C TYR A 31 6.91 1.73 3.60
N THR A 32 5.98 1.60 4.54
CA THR A 32 6.15 0.89 5.81
C THR A 32 4.95 -0.03 5.99
N GLY A 33 5.20 -1.34 6.07
CA GLY A 33 4.22 -2.39 6.28
C GLY A 33 4.10 -2.73 7.77
N CYS A 34 2.91 -2.58 8.33
CA CYS A 34 2.60 -2.90 9.72
C CYS A 34 1.41 -3.85 9.82
N LEU A 35 1.39 -4.68 10.88
CA LEU A 35 0.20 -5.44 11.26
C LEU A 35 -0.88 -4.48 11.77
N TYR A 36 -2.13 -4.76 11.44
CA TYR A 36 -3.26 -3.97 11.88
C TYR A 36 -3.44 -4.08 13.41
N ASP A 37 -3.48 -2.94 14.11
CA ASP A 37 -3.74 -2.86 15.54
C ASP A 37 -4.64 -1.66 15.84
N PRO A 38 -5.92 -1.85 16.18
CA PRO A 38 -6.86 -0.75 16.39
C PRO A 38 -6.54 0.10 17.63
N SER A 39 -5.61 -0.34 18.49
CA SER A 39 -5.15 0.44 19.65
C SER A 39 -4.06 1.47 19.30
N LYS A 40 -3.51 1.42 18.09
CA LYS A 40 -2.42 2.28 17.64
C LYS A 40 -2.92 3.39 16.73
N GLU A 41 -2.16 4.48 16.69
CA GLU A 41 -2.39 5.55 15.75
C GLU A 41 -2.38 5.00 14.31
N HIS A 42 -3.34 5.45 13.51
CA HIS A 42 -3.54 4.97 12.14
C HIS A 42 -3.78 3.45 11.99
N ASN A 43 -4.09 2.76 13.09
CA ASN A 43 -4.16 1.31 13.18
C ASN A 43 -2.86 0.57 12.81
N MET A 44 -1.71 1.26 12.89
CA MET A 44 -0.41 0.71 12.51
C MET A 44 0.28 0.11 13.74
N GLY A 45 0.16 -1.20 13.88
CA GLY A 45 0.78 -1.99 14.94
C GLY A 45 2.24 -2.35 14.63
N LYS A 46 2.58 -3.62 14.83
CA LYS A 46 3.95 -4.11 14.66
C LYS A 46 4.39 -3.99 13.18
N GLN A 47 5.43 -3.20 12.93
CA GLN A 47 6.10 -3.16 11.63
C GLN A 47 6.72 -4.53 11.30
N PHE A 48 6.48 -5.01 10.08
CA PHE A 48 7.08 -6.24 9.55
C PHE A 48 8.01 -5.96 8.36
N ASP A 49 7.83 -4.85 7.64
CA ASP A 49 8.67 -4.46 6.52
C ASP A 49 8.69 -2.93 6.36
N SER A 50 9.77 -2.36 5.84
CA SER A 50 9.84 -0.95 5.46
C SER A 50 10.96 -0.72 4.46
N SER A 51 10.65 0.03 3.40
CA SER A 51 11.64 0.49 2.41
C SER A 51 12.55 1.60 2.95
N GLU A 52 12.15 2.26 4.04
CA GLU A 52 12.89 3.38 4.61
C GLU A 52 13.87 2.92 5.69
N ASN A 53 13.95 1.62 5.97
CA ASN A 53 14.91 1.09 6.94
C ASN A 53 16.35 1.37 6.45
N PRO A 54 17.12 2.25 7.13
CA PRO A 54 18.48 2.60 6.72
C PRO A 54 19.41 1.39 6.71
N GLU A 55 19.15 0.40 7.56
CA GLU A 55 19.97 -0.81 7.68
C GLU A 55 19.78 -1.78 6.51
N ALA A 56 18.63 -1.71 5.82
CA ALA A 56 18.29 -2.61 4.71
C ALA A 56 18.86 -2.15 3.36
N ASN A 57 19.36 -0.90 3.27
CA ASN A 57 19.96 -0.29 2.08
C ASN A 57 19.12 -0.46 0.78
N ARG A 58 17.81 -0.64 0.92
CA ARG A 58 16.94 -1.17 -0.15
C ARG A 58 16.32 -0.10 -1.04
N GLY A 59 16.28 1.15 -0.58
CA GLY A 59 15.67 2.26 -1.32
C GLY A 59 14.15 2.08 -1.55
N PRO A 60 13.52 2.96 -2.33
CA PRO A 60 12.10 2.82 -2.65
C PRO A 60 11.85 1.55 -3.49
N LEU A 61 10.69 0.92 -3.29
CA LEU A 61 10.29 -0.22 -4.10
C LEU A 61 9.90 0.26 -5.50
N SER A 62 10.63 -0.23 -6.50
CA SER A 62 10.25 -0.08 -7.90
C SER A 62 9.46 -1.30 -8.39
N THR A 63 8.19 -1.11 -8.76
CA THR A 63 7.33 -2.19 -9.24
C THR A 63 6.37 -1.70 -10.32
N ARG A 64 5.88 -2.62 -11.16
CA ARG A 64 4.79 -2.31 -12.11
C ARG A 64 3.46 -2.52 -11.42
N ILE A 65 2.56 -1.54 -11.52
CA ILE A 65 1.27 -1.54 -10.84
C ILE A 65 0.11 -1.94 -11.77
N GLY A 66 -0.96 -2.50 -11.21
CA GLY A 66 -2.12 -3.00 -11.95
C GLY A 66 -1.88 -4.30 -12.71
N VAL A 67 -0.77 -5.00 -12.45
CA VAL A 67 -0.35 -6.21 -13.18
C VAL A 67 -0.13 -7.40 -12.26
N LYS A 68 -0.60 -7.34 -11.01
CA LYS A 68 -0.52 -8.41 -10.01
C LYS A 68 0.91 -8.81 -9.61
N ASN A 69 1.83 -7.84 -9.64
CA ASN A 69 3.20 -8.03 -9.14
C ASN A 69 3.32 -7.83 -7.61
N VAL A 70 2.34 -7.15 -7.02
CA VAL A 70 2.23 -6.89 -5.58
C VAL A 70 0.89 -7.41 -5.07
N ILE A 71 0.67 -7.33 -3.76
CA ILE A 71 -0.62 -7.69 -3.15
C ILE A 71 -1.76 -6.92 -3.81
N GLN A 72 -2.94 -7.55 -3.92
CA GLN A 72 -4.05 -7.00 -4.69
C GLN A 72 -4.50 -5.62 -4.18
N GLY A 73 -4.52 -5.40 -2.86
CA GLY A 73 -4.88 -4.11 -2.30
C GLY A 73 -3.93 -2.98 -2.70
N TRP A 74 -2.64 -3.28 -2.92
CA TRP A 74 -1.70 -2.30 -3.50
C TRP A 74 -1.91 -2.13 -5.00
N ASP A 75 -2.04 -3.24 -5.73
CA ASP A 75 -2.20 -3.23 -7.18
C ASP A 75 -3.41 -2.41 -7.63
N GLU A 76 -4.46 -2.36 -6.81
CA GLU A 76 -5.65 -1.53 -6.99
C GLU A 76 -5.52 -0.15 -6.32
N GLY A 77 -5.10 -0.08 -5.06
CA GLY A 77 -5.11 1.16 -4.29
C GLY A 77 -4.12 2.22 -4.77
N VAL A 78 -2.95 1.80 -5.26
CA VAL A 78 -1.93 2.72 -5.78
C VAL A 78 -2.39 3.40 -7.07
N LEU A 79 -3.26 2.75 -7.87
CA LEU A 79 -3.83 3.36 -9.08
C LEU A 79 -4.69 4.59 -8.76
N GLU A 80 -5.23 4.67 -7.55
CA GLU A 80 -6.01 5.83 -7.13
C GLU A 80 -5.17 6.94 -6.49
N MET A 81 -3.88 6.68 -6.23
CA MET A 81 -2.98 7.64 -5.61
C MET A 81 -2.35 8.54 -6.68
N SER A 82 -2.18 9.81 -6.37
CA SER A 82 -1.47 10.76 -7.23
C SER A 82 0.01 10.88 -6.86
N LEU A 83 0.84 11.37 -7.78
CA LEU A 83 2.26 11.55 -7.53
C LEU A 83 2.51 12.45 -6.31
N GLY A 84 3.37 11.99 -5.40
CA GLY A 84 3.69 12.68 -4.15
C GLY A 84 2.66 12.50 -3.02
N GLU A 85 1.59 11.73 -3.25
CA GLU A 85 0.61 11.39 -2.21
C GLU A 85 1.20 10.45 -1.16
N GLN A 86 0.84 10.69 0.10
CA GLN A 86 1.09 9.78 1.20
C GLN A 86 -0.24 9.32 1.77
N SER A 87 -0.47 8.01 1.76
CA SER A 87 -1.74 7.42 2.18
C SER A 87 -1.50 6.13 2.97
N ILE A 88 -2.43 5.82 3.86
CA ILE A 88 -2.52 4.53 4.55
C ILE A 88 -3.50 3.66 3.79
N LEU A 89 -3.06 2.46 3.41
CA LEU A 89 -3.91 1.43 2.82
C LEU A 89 -4.12 0.31 3.85
N THR A 90 -5.34 0.17 4.36
CA THR A 90 -5.74 -0.97 5.21
C THR A 90 -6.29 -2.07 4.33
N ILE A 91 -5.59 -3.19 4.28
CA ILE A 91 -5.86 -4.29 3.34
C ILE A 91 -6.17 -5.56 4.15
N PRO A 92 -7.40 -6.11 4.06
CA PRO A 92 -7.74 -7.38 4.67
C PRO A 92 -6.88 -8.53 4.14
N GLY A 93 -6.66 -9.56 4.96
CA GLY A 93 -5.85 -10.74 4.64
C GLY A 93 -6.06 -11.30 3.22
N PRO A 94 -7.31 -11.57 2.77
CA PRO A 94 -7.57 -12.11 1.43
C PRO A 94 -7.05 -11.27 0.25
N TYR A 95 -6.88 -9.96 0.44
CA TYR A 95 -6.35 -9.03 -0.56
C TYR A 95 -4.87 -8.66 -0.33
N ALA A 96 -4.28 -9.21 0.73
CA ALA A 96 -2.88 -9.08 1.11
C ALA A 96 -2.15 -10.42 0.89
N TYR A 97 -1.81 -11.13 1.97
CA TYR A 97 -1.05 -12.37 1.95
C TYR A 97 -1.89 -13.64 2.20
N GLY A 98 -3.22 -13.50 2.29
CA GLY A 98 -4.16 -14.55 2.64
C GLY A 98 -3.99 -15.07 4.07
N ASP A 99 -4.58 -16.23 4.35
CA ASP A 99 -4.46 -16.91 5.67
C ASP A 99 -3.08 -17.53 5.91
N ARG A 100 -2.10 -17.25 5.04
CA ARG A 100 -0.80 -17.92 5.03
C ARG A 100 0.16 -17.40 6.12
N TYR A 101 -0.22 -16.32 6.81
CA TYR A 101 0.62 -15.63 7.80
C TYR A 101 -0.14 -15.18 9.06
N VAL A 102 -1.33 -15.76 9.33
CA VAL A 102 -2.08 -15.56 10.58
C VAL A 102 -1.80 -16.67 11.58
#